data_AF-A0A023H2U2-F1
#
_entry.id   AF-A0A023H2U2-F1
#
_cell.length_a   1.000
_cell.length_b   1.000
_cell.length_c   1.000
_cell.angle_alpha   90.00
_cell.angle_beta   90.00
_cell.angle_gamma   90.00
#
_symmetry.space_group_name_H-M   'P 1'
#
loop_
_entity.id
_entity.type
_entity.pdbx_description
1 polymer ?
#
loop_
_entity_poly.entity_id
_entity_poly.type
_entity_poly.pdbx_seq_one_letter_code
_entity_poly.pdbx_strand_id
1 'polypeptide(L)' 'NAMANHGILPRDGRGIPIARLGPVLCDTYNFSIPFAYFTLNYMAEMLQKSYAHDTFDLSDLLVHNGIEHDA' A
#
# COMPACT_ATOMS: atom_id res chain seq x y z
N ASN A 1 -4.16 -2.47 7.38
CA ASN A 1 -4.52 -3.22 8.62
C ASN A 1 -5.47 -4.39 8.39
N ALA A 2 -6.73 -4.19 7.97
CA ALA A 2 -7.70 -5.30 7.84
C ALA A 2 -7.18 -6.48 6.98
N MET A 3 -6.61 -6.22 5.81
CA MET A 3 -6.04 -7.28 4.97
C MET A 3 -4.91 -8.08 5.66
N ALA A 4 -4.07 -7.43 6.47
CA ALA A 4 -3.03 -8.12 7.25
C ALA A 4 -3.65 -8.95 8.39
N ASN A 5 -4.64 -8.42 9.10
CA ASN A 5 -5.36 -9.12 10.16
C ASN A 5 -6.06 -10.39 9.63
N HIS A 6 -6.55 -10.35 8.39
CA HIS A 6 -7.17 -11.48 7.71
C HIS A 6 -6.18 -12.39 6.95
N GLY A 7 -4.87 -12.10 6.99
CA GLY A 7 -3.84 -12.92 6.35
C GLY A 7 -3.80 -12.82 4.82
N ILE A 8 -4.45 -11.80 4.24
CA ILE A 8 -4.39 -11.47 2.81
C ILE A 8 -3.05 -10.79 2.49
N LEU A 9 -2.60 -9.91 3.39
CA LEU A 9 -1.21 -9.43 3.44
C LEU A 9 -0.44 -10.19 4.53
N PRO A 10 0.91 -10.15 4.53
CA PRO A 10 1.72 -10.62 5.66
C PRO A 10 1.15 -10.11 6.98
N ARG A 11 0.96 -11.01 7.95
CA ARG A 11 0.29 -10.71 9.23
C ARG A 11 1.08 -9.72 10.09
N ASP A 12 2.40 -9.67 9.90
CA ASP A 12 3.30 -8.71 10.55
C ASP A 12 3.32 -7.35 9.84
N GLY A 13 2.69 -7.23 8.67
CA GLY A 13 2.62 -6.01 7.90
C GLY A 13 3.93 -5.59 7.24
N ARG A 14 4.86 -6.52 7.00
CA ARG A 14 6.20 -6.21 6.47
C ARG A 14 6.47 -6.79 5.09
N GLY A 15 7.37 -6.16 4.35
CA GLY A 15 7.91 -6.64 3.08
C GLY A 15 6.85 -6.81 2.00
N ILE A 16 5.84 -5.93 1.95
CA ILE A 16 4.73 -6.02 1.01
C ILE A 16 5.17 -5.47 -0.36
N PRO A 17 5.19 -6.27 -1.44
CA PRO A 17 5.54 -5.75 -2.77
C PRO A 17 4.48 -4.75 -3.25
N ILE A 18 4.91 -3.53 -3.61
CA ILE A 18 3.99 -2.44 -3.98
C ILE A 18 3.15 -2.83 -5.20
N ALA A 19 3.81 -3.36 -6.24
CA ALA A 19 3.15 -3.83 -7.46
C ALA A 19 2.08 -4.91 -7.24
N ARG A 20 2.16 -5.68 -6.14
CA ARG A 20 1.19 -6.72 -5.82
C ARG A 20 -0.04 -6.17 -5.09
N LEU A 21 0.07 -5.01 -4.44
CA LEU A 21 -1.00 -4.49 -3.60
C LEU A 21 -2.22 -4.03 -4.42
N GLY A 22 -2.01 -3.48 -5.62
CA GLY A 22 -3.10 -3.01 -6.48
C GLY A 22 -4.12 -4.09 -6.84
N PRO A 23 -3.69 -5.22 -7.47
CA PRO A 23 -4.59 -6.34 -7.76
C PRO A 23 -5.28 -6.89 -6.51
N VAL A 24 -4.53 -7.06 -5.41
CA VAL A 24 -5.09 -7.62 -4.17
C VAL A 24 -6.14 -6.70 -3.55
N LEU A 25 -5.96 -5.38 -3.61
CA LEU A 25 -6.99 -4.41 -3.20
C LEU A 25 -8.26 -4.53 -4.03
N CYS A 26 -8.11 -4.63 -5.36
CA CYS A 26 -9.24 -4.79 -6.27
C CYS A 26 -10.01 -6.09 -5.96
N ASP A 27 -9.31 -7.21 -5.80
CA ASP A 27 -9.92 -8.51 -5.52
C ASP A 27 -10.57 -8.56 -4.13
N THR A 28 -9.97 -7.90 -3.13
CA THR A 28 -10.46 -7.97 -1.74
C THR A 28 -11.64 -7.04 -1.48
N TYR A 29 -11.62 -5.85 -2.08
CA TYR A 29 -12.58 -4.78 -1.75
C TYR A 29 -13.38 -4.28 -2.94
N ASN A 30 -13.27 -4.91 -4.11
CA ASN A 30 -13.84 -4.40 -5.36
C ASN A 30 -13.41 -2.94 -5.62
N PHE A 31 -12.13 -2.67 -5.34
CA PHE A 31 -11.55 -1.34 -5.47
C PHE A 31 -11.31 -0.99 -6.95
N SER A 32 -11.43 0.28 -7.30
CA SER A 32 -11.23 0.75 -8.68
C SER A 32 -9.76 0.64 -9.10
N ILE A 33 -9.48 0.03 -10.26
CA ILE A 33 -8.12 -0.16 -10.79
C ILE A 33 -7.37 1.19 -10.96
N PRO A 34 -7.93 2.22 -11.63
CA PRO A 34 -7.26 3.53 -11.71
C PRO A 34 -6.93 4.13 -10.35
N PHE A 35 -7.83 3.98 -9.38
CA PHE A 35 -7.66 4.57 -8.06
C PHE A 35 -6.63 3.81 -7.22
N ALA A 36 -6.59 2.47 -7.34
CA ALA A 36 -5.52 1.65 -6.75
C ALA A 36 -4.15 2.07 -7.29
N TYR A 37 -4.01 2.17 -8.62
CA TYR A 37 -2.74 2.58 -9.23
C TYR A 37 -2.30 3.97 -8.77
N PHE A 38 -3.20 4.96 -8.84
CA PHE A 38 -2.88 6.33 -8.43
C PHE A 38 -2.39 6.39 -6.97
N THR A 39 -3.15 5.79 -6.05
CA THR A 39 -2.85 5.83 -4.61
C THR A 39 -1.51 5.16 -4.31
N LEU A 40 -1.26 4.00 -4.91
CA LEU A 40 -0.04 3.22 -4.67
C LEU A 40 1.20 3.81 -5.36
N ASN A 41 1.04 4.44 -6.54
CA ASN A 41 2.13 5.15 -7.18
C ASN A 41 2.51 6.41 -6.39
N TYR A 42 1.53 7.17 -5.93
CA TYR A 42 1.77 8.33 -5.06
C TYR A 42 2.49 7.92 -3.77
N MET A 43 2.06 6.83 -3.13
CA MET A 43 2.73 6.24 -1.98
C MET A 43 4.20 5.88 -2.28
N ALA A 44 4.46 5.24 -3.43
CA ALA A 44 5.80 4.84 -3.82
C ALA A 44 6.71 6.08 -4.04
N GLU A 45 6.21 7.10 -4.73
CA GLU A 45 6.91 8.38 -4.92
C GLU A 45 7.21 9.06 -3.58
N MET A 46 6.23 9.16 -2.69
CA MET A 46 6.40 9.74 -1.35
C MET A 46 7.51 9.02 -0.56
N LEU A 47 7.54 7.69 -0.61
CA LEU A 47 8.53 6.86 0.08
C LEU A 47 9.88 6.77 -0.66
N GLN A 48 10.03 7.43 -1.81
CA GLN A 48 11.20 7.32 -2.68
C GLN A 48 11.52 5.87 -3.06
N LYS A 49 10.47 5.08 -3.31
CA LYS A 49 10.51 3.66 -3.67
C LYS A 49 10.08 3.43 -5.11
N SER A 50 10.59 2.37 -5.72
CA SER A 50 10.12 1.85 -7.00
C SER A 50 8.79 1.11 -6.82
N TYR A 51 7.74 1.59 -7.47
CA TYR A 51 6.46 0.87 -7.53
C TYR A 51 6.62 -0.58 -8.02
N ALA A 52 7.50 -0.80 -9.00
CA ALA A 52 7.65 -2.08 -9.68
C ALA A 52 8.53 -3.09 -8.92
N HIS A 53 9.51 -2.61 -8.14
CA HIS A 53 10.57 -3.47 -7.60
C HIS A 53 10.65 -3.47 -6.08
N ASP A 54 10.14 -2.44 -5.41
CA ASP A 54 10.31 -2.32 -3.98
C ASP A 54 9.13 -2.88 -3.18
N THR A 55 9.43 -3.08 -1.91
CA THR A 55 8.47 -3.43 -0.87
C THR A 55 8.32 -2.29 0.11
N PHE A 56 7.20 -2.28 0.84
CA PHE A 56 6.98 -1.36 1.95
C PHE A 56 6.43 -2.12 3.17
N ASP A 57 6.61 -1.53 4.34
CA ASP A 57 6.00 -1.97 5.59
C ASP A 57 4.79 -1.09 5.91
N LEU A 58 3.76 -1.62 6.57
CA LEU A 58 2.58 -0.83 6.97
C LEU A 58 2.96 0.38 7.84
N SER A 59 4.06 0.30 8.59
CA SER A 59 4.59 1.42 9.37
C SER A 59 5.18 2.55 8.53
N ASP A 60 5.57 2.31 7.28
CA ASP A 60 6.07 3.35 6.38
C ASP A 60 4.98 4.39 6.07
N LEU A 61 3.71 4.03 6.23
CA LEU A 61 2.57 4.92 6.01
C LEU A 61 2.33 5.92 7.16
N LEU A 62 3.12 5.86 8.23
CA LEU A 62 3.00 6.75 9.39
C LEU A 62 3.81 8.06 9.25
N VAL A 63 4.43 8.29 8.09
CA VAL A 63 5.16 9.54 7.82
C VAL A 63 4.18 10.71 7.75
N HIS A 64 4.33 11.62 8.71
CA HIS A 64 3.47 12.80 8.82
C HIS A 64 3.64 13.77 7.64
N ASN A 65 2.53 14.33 7.17
CA ASN A 65 2.42 15.08 5.90
C ASN A 65 2.78 14.28 4.64
N GLY A 66 2.66 12.96 4.73
CA GLY A 66 2.71 12.07 3.59
C GLY A 66 1.30 11.77 3.08
N ILE A 67 0.92 10.49 3.14
CA ILE A 67 -0.48 10.08 3.07
C ILE A 67 -1.16 10.34 4.42
N GLU A 68 -0.43 10.17 5.53
CA GLU A 68 -0.87 10.57 6.87
C GLU A 68 -0.86 12.10 6.95
N HIS A 69 -2.00 12.67 7.36
CA HIS A 69 -2.25 14.12 7.41
C HIS A 69 -3.25 14.46 8.52
N ASP A 70 -3.20 15.71 9.00
CA ASP A 70 -4.21 16.28 9.90
C ASP A 70 -5.56 16.46 9.18
N ALA A 71 -6.66 16.46 9.95
CA ALA A 71 -8.04 16.57 9.42
C ALA A 71 -8.49 18.02 9.14
#